data_AF-A0A5N1JF35-F1
#
_entry.id   AF-A0A5N1JF35-F1
#
_cell.length_a   1.000
_cell.length_b   1.000
_cell.length_c   1.000
_cell.angle_alpha   90.00
_cell.angle_beta   90.00
_cell.angle_gamma   90.00
#
_symmetry.space_group_name_H-M   'P 1'
#
loop_
_entity.id
_entity.type
_entity.pdbx_description
1 polymer ?
#
loop_
_entity_poly.entity_id
_entity_poly.type
_entity_poly.pdbx_seq_one_letter_code
_entity_poly.pdbx_strand_id
1 'polypeptide(L)'
;MNGSRITQQKIKATLLLLPVMVVVILTSLSMRSTMQEVDQALGSVYADRLEPAVDMVYLSEKFHARRHLLETVLISQHTGSARITQAKLKQYDTGIQQLIDQFEKTSLVADEKTSLLAIKTVLSDYRRLEQTILRQWASGQSEAARDAFNGTGAVLFQQGVTHLHDLARIQSVVGQEFMKKSHTEALHFYANSTLQVAVAIIMGLLILSTIYNVNLRDRDPKSWHLN
;
A
#
# COMPACT_ATOMS: atom_id res chain seq x y z
N MET A 1 45.93 28.61 43.24
CA MET A 1 45.02 27.45 43.47
C MET A 1 43.86 27.48 42.45
N ASN A 2 44.17 27.63 41.15
CA ASN A 2 43.17 27.97 40.11
C ASN A 2 42.82 26.80 39.16
N GLY A 3 43.62 25.73 39.15
CA GLY A 3 43.42 24.59 38.23
C GLY A 3 42.15 23.76 38.51
N SER A 4 41.70 23.71 39.77
CA SER A 4 40.54 22.89 40.20
C SER A 4 39.19 23.44 39.73
N ARG A 5 39.04 24.76 39.62
CA ARG A 5 37.75 25.39 39.22
C ARG A 5 37.49 25.29 37.71
N ILE A 6 38.54 25.34 36.89
CA ILE A 6 38.45 25.19 35.43
C ILE A 6 38.11 23.73 35.08
N THR A 7 38.66 22.74 35.78
CA THR A 7 38.30 21.32 35.61
C THR A 7 36.85 21.07 36.03
N GLN A 8 36.39 21.67 37.13
CA GLN A 8 35.00 21.56 37.60
C GLN A 8 33.98 22.12 36.58
N GLN A 9 34.28 23.26 35.93
CA GLN A 9 33.39 23.83 34.90
C GLN A 9 33.42 23.03 33.59
N LYS A 10 34.59 22.53 33.17
CA LYS A 10 34.71 21.63 32.01
C LYS A 10 33.94 20.32 32.22
N ILE A 11 34.05 19.71 33.41
CA ILE A 11 33.29 18.50 33.77
C ILE A 11 31.79 18.77 33.80
N LYS A 12 31.34 19.91 34.35
CA LYS A 12 29.91 20.29 34.31
C LYS A 12 29.39 20.46 32.89
N ALA A 13 30.18 21.04 31.98
CA ALA A 13 29.81 21.17 30.57
C ALA A 13 29.73 19.80 29.87
N THR A 14 30.69 18.89 30.12
CA THR A 14 30.65 17.52 29.59
C THR A 14 29.49 16.70 30.15
N LEU A 15 29.19 16.83 31.45
CA LEU A 15 28.08 16.15 32.12
C LEU A 15 26.71 16.64 31.61
N LEU A 16 26.62 17.90 31.18
CA LEU A 16 25.42 18.47 30.55
C LEU A 16 25.26 18.01 29.09
N LEU A 17 26.37 17.83 28.37
CA LEU A 17 26.39 17.49 26.94
C LEU A 17 26.12 16.01 26.66
N LEU A 18 26.62 15.11 27.51
CA LEU A 18 26.56 13.66 27.29
C LEU A 18 25.11 13.12 27.19
N PRO A 19 24.16 13.51 28.06
CA PRO A 19 22.75 13.08 27.94
C PRO A 19 22.10 13.57 26.65
N VAL A 20 22.41 14.79 26.20
CA VAL A 20 21.86 15.36 24.97
C VAL A 20 22.38 14.61 23.75
N MET A 21 23.67 14.27 23.74
CA MET A 21 24.25 13.47 22.65
C MET A 21 23.62 12.08 22.58
N VAL A 22 23.34 11.46 23.74
CA VAL A 22 22.62 10.19 23.82
C VAL A 22 21.19 10.34 23.29
N VAL A 23 20.45 11.38 23.68
CA VAL A 23 19.10 11.65 23.16
C VAL A 23 19.14 11.85 21.65
N VAL A 24 20.08 12.65 21.13
CA VAL A 24 20.26 12.91 19.69
C VAL A 24 20.57 11.64 18.90
N ILE A 25 21.41 10.76 19.45
CA ILE A 25 21.75 9.48 18.81
C ILE A 25 20.54 8.54 18.84
N LEU A 26 19.86 8.40 19.99
CA LEU A 26 18.69 7.55 20.12
C LEU A 26 17.56 8.00 19.18
N THR A 27 17.26 9.30 19.12
CA THR A 27 16.25 9.83 18.21
C THR A 27 16.67 9.69 16.75
N SER A 28 17.96 9.84 16.42
CA SER A 28 18.47 9.62 15.05
C SER A 28 18.37 8.15 14.63
N LEU A 29 18.59 7.21 15.54
CA LEU A 29 18.40 5.78 15.29
C LEU A 29 16.92 5.43 15.10
N SER A 30 16.02 5.95 15.95
CA SER A 30 14.56 5.81 15.77
C SER A 30 14.07 6.45 14.47
N MET A 31 14.69 7.55 14.04
CA MET A 31 14.36 8.23 12.79
C MET A 31 14.67 7.38 11.55
N ARG A 32 15.73 6.57 11.60
CA ARG A 32 16.08 5.64 10.52
C ARG A 32 15.08 4.49 10.42
N SER A 33 14.62 3.93 11.54
CA SER A 33 13.62 2.85 11.52
C SER A 33 12.27 3.32 10.99
N THR A 34 11.79 4.49 11.44
CA THR A 34 10.52 5.05 10.94
C THR A 34 10.57 5.40 9.45
N MET A 35 11.71 5.90 8.94
CA MET A 35 11.83 6.14 7.49
C MET A 35 11.79 4.83 6.68
N GLN A 36 12.38 3.75 7.20
CA GLN A 36 12.30 2.44 6.56
C GLN A 36 10.86 1.88 6.57
N GLU A 37 10.10 2.10 7.64
CA GLU A 37 8.69 1.72 7.73
C GLU A 37 7.84 2.49 6.70
N VAL A 38 8.08 3.79 6.51
CA VAL A 38 7.41 4.60 5.49
C VAL A 38 7.77 4.14 4.08
N ASP A 39 9.06 3.90 3.78
CA ASP A 39 9.49 3.41 2.47
C ASP A 39 8.89 2.02 2.16
N GLN A 40 8.84 1.12 3.14
CA GLN A 40 8.19 -0.19 3.00
C GLN A 40 6.67 -0.07 2.82
N ALA A 41 6.00 0.84 3.54
CA ALA A 41 4.58 1.11 3.37
C ALA A 41 4.28 1.62 1.96
N LEU A 42 5.10 2.52 1.41
CA LEU A 42 4.94 3.02 0.04
C LEU A 42 5.22 1.94 -1.02
N GLY A 43 6.29 1.16 -0.84
CA GLY A 43 6.61 0.04 -1.73
C GLY A 43 5.52 -1.04 -1.75
N SER A 44 4.98 -1.38 -0.57
CA SER A 44 3.88 -2.34 -0.44
C SER A 44 2.55 -1.79 -1.00
N VAL A 45 2.23 -0.51 -0.83
CA VAL A 45 1.04 0.09 -1.47
C VAL A 45 1.16 0.04 -2.99
N TYR A 46 2.35 0.29 -3.54
CA TYR A 46 2.54 0.21 -4.99
C TYR A 46 2.41 -1.23 -5.51
N ALA A 47 3.18 -2.18 -4.96
CA ALA A 47 3.21 -3.55 -5.45
C ALA A 47 1.99 -4.39 -5.04
N ASP A 48 1.48 -4.24 -3.81
CA ASP A 48 0.37 -5.06 -3.28
C ASP A 48 -1.02 -4.40 -3.47
N ARG A 49 -1.11 -3.12 -3.86
CA ARG A 49 -2.42 -2.43 -3.98
C ARG A 49 -2.67 -1.75 -5.32
N LEU A 50 -1.66 -1.15 -5.97
CA LEU A 50 -1.87 -0.49 -7.27
C LEU A 50 -1.96 -1.51 -8.42
N GLU A 51 -0.99 -2.42 -8.52
CA GLU A 51 -0.97 -3.46 -9.57
C GLU A 51 -2.21 -4.38 -9.48
N PRO A 52 -2.62 -4.88 -8.29
CA PRO A 52 -3.80 -5.76 -8.18
C PRO A 52 -5.12 -5.04 -8.46
N ALA A 53 -5.20 -3.72 -8.28
CA ALA A 53 -6.37 -2.93 -8.66
C ALA A 53 -6.51 -2.85 -10.18
N VAL A 54 -5.40 -2.73 -10.91
CA VAL A 54 -5.39 -2.77 -12.38
C VAL A 54 -5.75 -4.18 -12.88
N ASP A 55 -5.24 -5.23 -12.23
CA ASP A 55 -5.62 -6.60 -12.53
C ASP A 55 -7.13 -6.84 -12.36
N MET A 56 -7.76 -6.21 -11.35
CA MET A 56 -9.21 -6.27 -11.14
C MET A 56 -9.99 -5.65 -12.30
N VAL A 57 -9.48 -4.56 -12.89
CA VAL A 57 -10.08 -3.94 -14.09
C VAL A 57 -9.99 -4.91 -15.27
N TYR A 58 -8.81 -5.47 -15.54
CA TYR A 58 -8.65 -6.46 -16.62
C TYR A 58 -9.48 -7.72 -16.40
N LEU A 59 -9.66 -8.15 -15.14
CA LEU A 59 -10.50 -9.28 -14.78
C LEU A 59 -11.96 -8.99 -15.15
N SER A 60 -12.46 -7.81 -14.78
CA SER A 60 -13.79 -7.34 -15.14
C SER A 60 -13.97 -7.27 -16.66
N GLU A 61 -13.02 -6.65 -17.38
CA GLU A 61 -13.07 -6.57 -18.84
C GLU A 61 -13.16 -7.94 -19.51
N LYS A 62 -12.35 -8.91 -19.07
CA LYS A 62 -12.40 -10.28 -19.59
C LYS A 62 -13.73 -10.96 -19.28
N PHE A 63 -14.30 -10.71 -18.10
CA PHE A 63 -15.60 -11.26 -17.73
C PHE A 63 -16.74 -10.68 -18.59
N HIS A 64 -16.75 -9.37 -18.82
CA HIS A 64 -17.67 -8.71 -19.75
C HIS A 64 -17.49 -9.20 -21.18
N ALA A 65 -16.25 -9.35 -21.65
CA ALA A 65 -15.95 -9.86 -22.99
C ALA A 65 -16.47 -11.29 -23.21
N ARG A 66 -16.41 -12.16 -22.19
CA ARG A 66 -17.03 -13.49 -22.24
C ARG A 66 -18.54 -13.42 -22.40
N ARG A 67 -19.21 -12.60 -21.59
CA ARG A 67 -20.67 -12.39 -21.68
C ARG A 67 -21.05 -11.90 -23.08
N HIS A 68 -20.32 -10.94 -23.62
CA HIS A 68 -20.58 -10.36 -24.93
C HIS A 68 -20.33 -11.35 -26.08
N LEU A 69 -19.30 -12.19 -25.99
CA LEU A 69 -19.06 -13.25 -26.98
C LEU A 69 -20.25 -14.22 -27.04
N LEU A 70 -20.76 -14.65 -25.89
CA LEU A 70 -21.94 -15.53 -25.84
C LEU A 70 -23.19 -14.86 -26.37
N GLU A 71 -23.42 -13.60 -26.01
CA GLU A 71 -24.53 -12.80 -26.54
C GLU A 71 -24.51 -12.76 -28.07
N THR A 72 -23.34 -12.45 -28.63
CA THR A 72 -23.14 -12.35 -30.08
C THR A 72 -23.49 -13.68 -30.75
N VAL A 73 -23.04 -14.81 -30.20
CA VAL A 73 -23.29 -16.16 -30.73
C VAL A 73 -24.77 -16.56 -30.63
N LEU A 74 -25.46 -16.16 -29.56
CA LEU A 74 -26.88 -16.45 -29.37
C LEU A 74 -27.79 -15.58 -30.25
N ILE A 75 -27.36 -14.36 -30.61
CA ILE A 75 -28.10 -13.44 -31.50
C ILE A 75 -27.86 -13.79 -32.98
N SER A 76 -26.61 -14.04 -33.36
CA SER A 76 -26.25 -14.41 -34.74
C SER A 76 -26.72 -15.83 -35.05
N GLN A 77 -27.87 -15.95 -35.69
CA GLN A 77 -28.56 -17.20 -36.01
C GLN A 77 -27.67 -18.19 -36.81
N HIS A 78 -26.86 -18.98 -36.10
CA HIS A 78 -26.09 -20.15 -36.59
C HIS A 78 -24.88 -19.88 -37.51
N THR A 79 -24.35 -18.66 -37.62
CA THR A 79 -23.17 -18.40 -38.47
C THR A 79 -21.82 -18.69 -37.80
N GLY A 80 -21.81 -19.06 -36.51
CA GLY A 80 -20.60 -19.39 -35.76
C GLY A 80 -20.37 -20.90 -35.58
N SER A 81 -19.10 -21.31 -35.39
CA SER A 81 -18.77 -22.68 -34.98
C SER A 81 -18.69 -22.76 -33.45
N ALA A 82 -19.42 -23.69 -32.83
CA ALA A 82 -19.37 -23.95 -31.37
C ALA A 82 -17.96 -24.19 -30.87
N ARG A 83 -17.14 -24.87 -31.68
CA ARG A 83 -15.74 -25.16 -31.37
C ARG A 83 -14.88 -23.90 -31.32
N ILE A 84 -15.11 -22.95 -32.23
CA ILE A 84 -14.38 -21.67 -32.25
C ILE A 84 -14.79 -20.81 -31.05
N THR A 85 -16.08 -20.74 -30.76
CA THR A 85 -16.60 -20.01 -29.58
C THR A 85 -16.03 -20.59 -28.29
N GLN A 86 -16.04 -21.91 -28.15
CA GLN A 86 -15.48 -22.59 -26.97
C GLN A 86 -13.97 -22.33 -26.81
N ALA A 87 -13.21 -22.31 -27.90
CA ALA A 87 -11.79 -21.98 -27.86
C ALA A 87 -11.54 -20.54 -27.37
N LYS A 88 -12.32 -19.57 -27.86
CA LYS A 88 -12.26 -18.17 -27.40
C LYS A 88 -12.64 -18.01 -25.93
N LEU A 89 -13.71 -18.69 -25.48
CA LEU A 89 -14.08 -18.68 -24.05
C LEU A 89 -12.98 -19.26 -23.17
N LYS A 90 -12.32 -20.34 -23.61
CA LYS A 90 -11.18 -20.92 -22.90
C LYS A 90 -10.00 -19.95 -22.81
N GLN A 91 -9.75 -19.14 -23.85
CA GLN A 91 -8.71 -18.11 -23.80
C GLN A 91 -9.01 -17.05 -22.74
N TYR A 92 -10.25 -16.57 -22.65
CA TYR A 92 -10.65 -15.65 -21.58
C TYR A 92 -10.53 -16.31 -20.20
N ASP A 93 -10.89 -17.58 -20.09
CA ASP A 93 -10.80 -18.34 -18.84
C ASP A 93 -9.35 -18.47 -18.33
N THR A 94 -8.41 -18.78 -19.22
CA THR A 94 -6.99 -18.79 -18.88
C THR A 94 -6.52 -17.41 -18.43
N GLY A 95 -6.90 -16.34 -19.14
CA GLY A 95 -6.52 -14.98 -18.77
C GLY A 95 -7.10 -14.53 -17.43
N ILE A 96 -8.33 -14.94 -17.13
CA ILE A 96 -8.98 -14.72 -15.82
C ILE A 96 -8.23 -15.47 -14.72
N GLN A 97 -7.88 -16.73 -14.95
CA GLN A 97 -7.14 -17.52 -13.96
C GLN A 97 -5.76 -16.93 -13.69
N GLN A 98 -5.05 -16.45 -14.71
CA GLN A 98 -3.75 -15.80 -14.56
C GLN A 98 -3.83 -14.55 -13.66
N LEU A 99 -4.84 -13.71 -13.87
CA LEU A 99 -5.06 -12.52 -13.04
C LEU A 99 -5.40 -12.89 -11.59
N ILE A 100 -6.22 -13.93 -11.40
CA ILE A 100 -6.52 -14.45 -10.05
C ILE A 100 -5.26 -14.99 -9.38
N ASP A 101 -4.45 -15.77 -10.08
CA ASP A 101 -3.20 -16.34 -9.54
C ASP A 101 -2.16 -15.26 -9.22
N GLN A 102 -2.14 -14.15 -9.97
CA GLN A 102 -1.33 -12.98 -9.66
C GLN A 102 -1.83 -12.29 -8.38
N PHE A 103 -3.14 -12.05 -8.30
CA PHE A 103 -3.78 -11.45 -7.13
C PHE A 103 -3.56 -12.29 -5.86
N GLU A 104 -3.61 -13.62 -5.94
CA GLU A 104 -3.39 -14.54 -4.80
C GLU A 104 -1.95 -14.54 -4.26
N LYS A 105 -0.97 -14.07 -5.05
CA LYS A 105 0.43 -13.95 -4.60
C LYS A 105 0.66 -12.72 -3.73
N THR A 106 -0.29 -11.78 -3.71
CA THR A 106 -0.20 -10.55 -2.93
C THR A 106 -0.58 -10.78 -1.47
N SER A 107 -0.28 -9.80 -0.62
CA SER A 107 -0.62 -9.84 0.81
C SER A 107 -2.12 -9.57 1.04
N LEU A 108 -2.95 -10.59 0.86
CA LEU A 108 -4.41 -10.48 1.00
C LEU A 108 -4.87 -10.34 2.46
N VAL A 109 -5.74 -9.36 2.74
CA VAL A 109 -6.46 -9.26 4.02
C VAL A 109 -7.65 -10.22 4.08
N ALA A 110 -8.23 -10.42 5.27
CA ALA A 110 -9.31 -11.41 5.48
C ALA A 110 -10.53 -11.14 4.58
N ASP A 111 -10.93 -9.88 4.43
CA ASP A 111 -12.08 -9.49 3.60
C ASP A 111 -11.80 -9.73 2.11
N GLU A 112 -10.56 -9.51 1.65
CA GLU A 112 -10.15 -9.77 0.27
C GLU A 112 -10.19 -11.27 -0.05
N LYS A 113 -9.71 -12.12 0.87
CA LYS A 113 -9.79 -13.58 0.71
C LYS A 113 -11.23 -14.05 0.59
N THR A 114 -12.12 -13.50 1.43
CA THR A 114 -13.54 -13.84 1.43
C THR A 114 -14.21 -13.41 0.11
N SER A 115 -13.96 -12.18 -0.34
CA SER A 115 -14.51 -11.66 -1.59
C SER A 115 -13.94 -12.39 -2.82
N LEU A 116 -12.64 -12.72 -2.82
CA LEU A 116 -12.00 -13.48 -3.88
C LEU A 116 -12.59 -14.89 -4.01
N LEU A 117 -12.87 -15.55 -2.87
CA LEU A 117 -13.54 -16.84 -2.87
C LEU A 117 -14.94 -16.75 -3.50
N ALA A 118 -15.71 -15.71 -3.19
CA ALA A 118 -17.02 -15.48 -3.80
C ALA A 118 -16.92 -15.29 -5.32
N ILE A 119 -15.94 -14.51 -5.80
CA ILE A 119 -15.67 -14.33 -7.23
C ILE A 119 -15.35 -15.68 -7.89
N LYS A 120 -14.44 -16.49 -7.30
CA LYS A 120 -14.06 -17.80 -7.85
C LYS A 120 -15.24 -18.75 -7.95
N THR A 121 -16.11 -18.78 -6.94
CA THR A 121 -17.34 -19.57 -6.96
C THR A 121 -18.24 -19.15 -8.11
N VAL A 122 -18.55 -17.86 -8.22
CA VAL A 122 -19.42 -17.35 -9.29
C VAL A 122 -18.82 -17.59 -10.67
N LEU A 123 -17.52 -17.39 -10.87
CA LEU A 123 -16.85 -17.67 -12.14
C LEU A 123 -16.93 -19.15 -12.53
N SER A 124 -16.76 -20.05 -11.56
CA SER A 124 -16.92 -21.50 -11.77
C SER A 124 -18.36 -21.86 -12.16
N ASP A 125 -19.34 -21.32 -11.45
CA ASP A 125 -20.76 -21.55 -11.70
C ASP A 125 -21.16 -21.02 -13.08
N TYR A 126 -20.71 -19.81 -13.40
CA TYR A 126 -20.91 -19.19 -14.70
C TYR A 126 -20.30 -20.05 -15.81
N ARG A 127 -19.05 -20.52 -15.66
CA ARG A 127 -18.39 -21.42 -16.64
C ARG A 127 -19.20 -22.70 -16.90
N ARG A 128 -19.77 -23.33 -15.86
CA ARG A 128 -20.61 -24.52 -16.03
C ARG A 128 -21.90 -24.21 -16.79
N LEU A 129 -22.50 -23.04 -16.53
CA LEU A 129 -23.66 -22.58 -17.27
C LEU A 129 -23.32 -22.30 -18.74
N GLU A 130 -22.20 -21.63 -19.03
CA GLU A 130 -21.75 -21.36 -20.40
C GLU A 130 -21.61 -22.65 -21.22
N GLN A 131 -21.03 -23.71 -20.63
CA GLN A 131 -20.92 -25.02 -21.28
C GLN A 131 -22.29 -25.65 -21.58
N THR A 132 -23.29 -25.37 -20.74
CA THR A 132 -24.66 -25.86 -20.94
C THR A 132 -25.33 -25.08 -22.07
N ILE A 133 -25.21 -23.75 -22.06
CA ILE A 133 -25.70 -22.86 -23.12
C ILE A 133 -25.11 -23.25 -24.48
N LEU A 134 -23.79 -23.47 -24.56
CA LEU A 134 -23.14 -23.87 -25.81
C LEU A 134 -23.59 -25.24 -26.31
N ARG A 135 -23.84 -26.20 -25.43
CA ARG A 135 -24.37 -27.52 -25.80
C ARG A 135 -25.80 -27.42 -26.34
N GLN A 136 -26.66 -26.67 -25.66
CA GLN A 136 -28.04 -26.44 -26.09
C GLN A 136 -28.08 -25.74 -27.45
N TRP A 137 -27.29 -24.68 -27.61
CA TRP A 137 -27.15 -23.96 -28.87
C TRP A 137 -26.64 -24.87 -30.00
N ALA A 138 -25.60 -25.67 -29.77
CA ALA A 138 -25.07 -26.61 -30.76
C ALA A 138 -26.07 -27.73 -31.13
N SER A 139 -26.99 -28.09 -30.24
CA SER A 139 -28.06 -29.05 -30.50
C SER A 139 -29.32 -28.43 -31.16
N GLY A 140 -29.28 -27.15 -31.54
CA GLY A 140 -30.41 -26.44 -32.14
C GLY A 140 -31.47 -25.95 -31.14
N GLN A 141 -31.27 -26.14 -29.84
CA GLN A 141 -32.17 -25.67 -28.77
C GLN A 141 -31.90 -24.20 -28.44
N SER A 142 -32.03 -23.33 -29.45
CA SER A 142 -31.63 -21.91 -29.36
C SER A 142 -32.46 -21.10 -28.35
N GLU A 143 -33.73 -21.45 -28.17
CA GLU A 143 -34.61 -20.80 -27.19
C GLU A 143 -34.18 -21.12 -25.76
N ALA A 144 -34.01 -22.41 -25.43
CA ALA A 144 -33.51 -22.84 -24.14
C ALA A 144 -32.13 -22.25 -23.79
N ALA A 145 -31.24 -22.14 -24.79
CA ALA A 145 -29.93 -21.51 -24.63
C ALA A 145 -30.05 -20.01 -24.30
N ARG A 146 -30.97 -19.28 -24.94
CA ARG A 146 -31.27 -17.87 -24.66
C ARG A 146 -31.92 -17.67 -23.30
N ASP A 147 -32.83 -18.55 -22.90
CA ASP A 147 -33.46 -18.51 -21.59
C ASP A 147 -32.45 -18.75 -20.46
N ALA A 148 -31.58 -19.74 -20.62
CA ALA A 148 -30.49 -20.00 -19.68
C ALA A 148 -29.54 -18.80 -19.56
N PHE A 149 -29.27 -18.12 -20.68
CA PHE A 149 -28.39 -16.94 -20.74
C PHE A 149 -29.00 -15.66 -20.12
N ASN A 150 -30.29 -15.41 -20.36
CA ASN A 150 -30.99 -14.23 -19.88
C ASN A 150 -31.57 -14.40 -18.47
N GLY A 151 -31.82 -15.64 -18.04
CA GLY A 151 -32.24 -15.97 -16.68
C GLY A 151 -31.03 -16.18 -15.77
N THR A 152 -30.68 -17.45 -15.53
CA THR A 152 -29.57 -17.84 -14.62
C THR A 152 -28.25 -17.15 -14.98
N GLY A 153 -27.98 -17.00 -16.28
CA GLY A 153 -26.75 -16.34 -16.76
C GLY A 153 -26.68 -14.87 -16.39
N ALA A 154 -27.78 -14.13 -16.49
CA ALA A 154 -27.82 -12.74 -16.08
C ALA A 154 -27.62 -12.59 -14.56
N VAL A 155 -28.21 -13.48 -13.77
CA VAL A 155 -28.07 -13.49 -12.30
C VAL A 155 -26.62 -13.75 -11.89
N LEU A 156 -26.02 -14.83 -12.39
CA LEU A 156 -24.62 -15.17 -12.08
C LEU A 156 -23.66 -14.08 -12.58
N PHE A 157 -23.93 -13.49 -13.75
CA PHE A 157 -23.13 -12.38 -14.27
C PHE A 157 -23.20 -11.16 -13.33
N GLN A 158 -24.40 -10.76 -12.92
CA GLN A 158 -24.60 -9.63 -12.01
C GLN A 158 -23.94 -9.87 -10.65
N GLN A 159 -24.02 -11.09 -10.11
CA GLN A 159 -23.33 -11.48 -8.89
C GLN A 159 -21.82 -11.35 -9.04
N GLY A 160 -21.27 -11.82 -10.16
CA GLY A 160 -19.83 -11.72 -10.46
C GLY A 160 -19.36 -10.27 -10.51
N VAL A 161 -20.08 -9.41 -11.23
CA VAL A 161 -19.79 -7.96 -11.31
C VAL A 161 -19.88 -7.31 -9.93
N THR A 162 -20.87 -7.68 -9.12
CA THR A 162 -21.03 -7.15 -7.76
C THR A 162 -19.84 -7.53 -6.88
N HIS A 163 -19.43 -8.79 -6.88
CA HIS A 163 -18.27 -9.24 -6.10
C HIS A 163 -16.95 -8.62 -6.58
N LEU A 164 -16.78 -8.41 -7.87
CA LEU A 164 -15.63 -7.67 -8.42
C LEU A 164 -15.61 -6.21 -7.93
N HIS A 165 -16.77 -5.55 -7.91
CA HIS A 165 -16.90 -4.19 -7.39
C HIS A 165 -16.62 -4.13 -5.87
N ASP A 166 -17.13 -5.09 -5.11
CA ASP A 166 -16.86 -5.19 -3.67
C ASP A 166 -15.37 -5.38 -3.39
N LEU A 167 -14.69 -6.25 -4.14
CA LEU A 167 -13.25 -6.44 -3.99
C LEU A 167 -12.46 -5.18 -4.34
N ALA A 168 -12.84 -4.48 -5.42
CA ALA A 168 -12.22 -3.21 -5.78
C ALA A 168 -12.42 -2.12 -4.70
N ARG A 169 -13.61 -2.09 -4.08
CA ARG A 169 -13.90 -1.19 -2.95
C ARG A 169 -13.06 -1.54 -1.72
N ILE A 170 -12.92 -2.83 -1.39
CA ILE A 170 -12.07 -3.30 -0.29
C ILE A 170 -10.62 -2.85 -0.53
N GLN A 171 -10.08 -3.05 -1.74
CA GLN A 171 -8.73 -2.60 -2.12
C GLN A 171 -8.55 -1.08 -1.94
N SER A 172 -9.56 -0.27 -2.31
CA SER A 172 -9.52 1.18 -2.10
C SER A 172 -9.51 1.57 -0.63
N VAL A 173 -10.37 0.96 0.19
CA VAL A 173 -10.45 1.24 1.64
C VAL A 173 -9.15 0.84 2.34
N VAL A 174 -8.66 -0.37 2.09
CA VAL A 174 -7.41 -0.88 2.65
C VAL A 174 -6.24 0.02 2.22
N GLY A 175 -6.15 0.39 0.95
CA GLY A 175 -5.11 1.30 0.45
C GLY A 175 -5.14 2.68 1.13
N GLN A 176 -6.34 3.24 1.38
CA GLN A 176 -6.49 4.50 2.10
C GLN A 176 -6.07 4.39 3.57
N GLU A 177 -6.35 3.28 4.24
CA GLU A 177 -5.92 3.03 5.62
C GLU A 177 -4.39 2.93 5.72
N PHE A 178 -3.75 2.22 4.79
CA PHE A 178 -2.28 2.18 4.71
C PHE A 178 -1.68 3.58 4.52
N MET A 179 -2.25 4.39 3.62
CA MET A 179 -1.78 5.75 3.37
C MET A 179 -1.96 6.67 4.58
N LYS A 180 -3.08 6.55 5.31
CA LYS A 180 -3.33 7.30 6.55
C LYS A 180 -2.34 6.95 7.65
N LYS A 181 -2.01 5.66 7.83
CA LYS A 181 -1.00 5.22 8.80
C LYS A 181 0.37 5.80 8.46
N SER A 182 0.81 5.68 7.21
CA SER A 182 2.09 6.22 6.74
C SER A 182 2.18 7.74 6.90
N HIS A 183 1.12 8.49 6.59
CA HIS A 183 1.07 9.93 6.84
C HIS A 183 1.16 10.29 8.33
N THR A 184 0.50 9.52 9.20
CA THR A 184 0.52 9.77 10.65
C THR A 184 1.91 9.51 11.21
N GLU A 185 2.57 8.43 10.79
CA GLU A 185 3.95 8.11 11.15
C GLU A 185 4.94 9.18 10.65
N ALA A 186 4.75 9.67 9.42
CA ALA A 186 5.54 10.78 8.87
C ALA A 186 5.33 12.09 9.65
N LEU A 187 4.11 12.40 10.08
CA LEU A 187 3.80 13.57 10.92
C LEU A 187 4.51 13.50 12.29
N HIS A 188 4.48 12.33 12.95
CA HIS A 188 5.22 12.09 14.18
C HIS A 188 6.73 12.26 13.99
N PHE A 189 7.26 11.81 12.85
CA PHE A 189 8.65 12.00 12.45
C PHE A 189 9.04 13.48 12.34
N TYR A 190 8.24 14.31 11.64
CA TYR A 190 8.54 15.74 11.47
C TYR A 190 8.50 16.51 12.80
N ALA A 191 7.53 16.20 13.65
CA ALA A 191 7.41 16.81 14.97
C ALA A 191 8.62 16.47 15.86
N ASN A 192 9.03 15.20 15.90
CA ASN A 192 10.16 14.74 16.71
C ASN A 192 11.51 15.31 16.22
N SER A 193 11.72 15.36 14.90
CA SER A 193 12.92 15.93 14.30
C SER A 193 13.05 17.44 14.57
N THR A 194 11.94 18.19 14.47
CA THR A 194 11.93 19.63 14.73
C THR A 194 12.28 19.94 16.19
N LEU A 195 11.73 19.18 17.14
CA LEU A 195 12.04 19.30 18.56
C LEU A 195 13.53 19.01 18.82
N GLN A 196 14.08 17.97 18.18
CA GLN A 196 15.49 17.62 18.31
C GLN A 196 16.41 18.75 17.82
N VAL A 197 16.12 19.35 16.67
CA VAL A 197 16.89 20.49 16.14
C VAL A 197 16.80 21.69 17.09
N ALA A 198 15.62 22.00 17.60
CA ALA A 198 15.43 23.10 18.56
C ALA A 198 16.25 22.89 19.85
N VAL A 199 16.23 21.68 20.41
CA VAL A 199 17.03 21.31 21.59
C VAL A 199 18.52 21.42 21.30
N ALA A 200 18.97 20.94 20.13
CA ALA A 200 20.37 21.03 19.73
C ALA A 200 20.85 22.50 19.60
N ILE A 201 20.02 23.38 19.05
CA ILE A 201 20.32 24.82 18.92
C ILE A 201 20.42 25.48 20.30
N ILE A 202 19.43 25.27 21.18
CA ILE A 202 19.42 25.84 22.55
C ILE A 202 20.68 25.40 23.31
N MET A 203 21.06 24.13 23.18
CA MET A 203 22.27 23.59 23.81
C MET A 203 23.55 24.20 23.23
N GLY A 204 23.65 24.35 21.90
CA GLY A 204 24.76 25.03 21.25
C GLY A 204 24.96 26.46 21.77
N LEU A 205 23.85 27.18 21.98
CA LEU A 205 23.85 28.53 22.56
C LEU A 205 24.31 28.53 24.03
N LEU A 206 23.87 27.56 24.85
CA LEU A 206 24.28 27.44 26.25
C LEU A 206 25.78 27.13 26.38
N ILE A 207 26.32 26.28 25.51
CA ILE A 207 27.75 25.96 25.47
C ILE A 207 28.56 27.21 25.07
N LEU A 208 28.14 27.91 24.01
CA LEU A 208 28.82 29.11 23.55
C LEU A 208 28.80 30.21 24.61
N SER A 209 27.66 30.40 25.30
CA SER A 209 27.54 31.34 26.43
C SER A 209 28.47 30.97 27.58
N THR A 210 28.55 29.68 27.94
CA THR A 210 29.43 29.20 29.02
C THR A 210 30.91 29.43 28.67
N ILE A 211 31.32 29.11 27.43
CA ILE A 211 32.70 29.33 26.97
C ILE A 211 33.04 30.82 26.93
N TYR A 212 32.14 31.66 26.40
CA TYR A 212 32.35 33.10 26.31
C TYR A 212 32.50 33.75 27.70
N ASN A 213 31.67 33.34 28.66
CA ASN A 213 31.72 33.85 30.03
C ASN A 213 33.01 33.44 30.76
N VAL A 214 33.55 32.25 30.49
CA VAL A 214 34.87 31.83 30.99
C VAL A 214 35.99 32.69 30.38
N ASN A 215 35.91 32.99 29.08
CA ASN A 215 36.96 33.74 28.37
C ASN A 215 36.99 35.23 28.75
N LEU A 216 35.85 35.82 29.11
CA LEU A 216 35.77 37.19 29.64
C LEU A 216 36.43 37.34 31.01
N ARG A 217 36.39 36.29 31.82
CA ARG A 217 36.87 36.31 33.22
C ARG A 217 38.38 36.09 33.36
N ASP A 218 39.05 35.61 32.31
CA ASP A 218 40.51 35.52 32.23
C ASP A 218 41.17 36.81 31.71
N ARG A 219 40.39 37.86 31.39
CA ARG A 219 40.88 39.19 31.05
C ARG A 219 40.74 40.17 32.21
N ASP A 220 41.36 39.90 33.36
CA ASP A 220 41.61 40.97 34.33
C ASP A 220 42.78 41.84 33.84
N PRO A 221 42.66 43.18 33.83
CA PRO A 221 43.69 44.05 33.28
C PRO A 221 44.93 44.01 34.16
N LYS A 222 46.05 43.61 33.55
CA LYS A 222 47.41 43.66 34.10
C LYS A 222 47.62 45.02 34.77
N SER A 223 47.79 45.03 36.09
CA SER A 223 48.05 46.23 36.88
C SER A 223 49.35 46.87 36.38
N TRP A 224 49.24 48.06 35.78
CA TRP A 224 50.37 48.85 35.33
C TRP A 224 51.10 49.40 36.56
N HIS A 225 52.32 48.91 36.78
CA HIS A 225 53.25 49.57 37.70
C HIS A 225 53.88 50.76 36.94
N LEU A 226 53.53 51.98 37.33
CA LEU A 226 54.27 53.18 36.96
C LEU A 226 55.36 53.39 38.02
N ASN A 227 56.59 53.53 37.54
CA ASN A 227 57.80 53.84 38.30
C ASN A 227 57.87 55.34 38.59
#